data_AF-A0A1G7NKU9-F1
#
_entry.id   AF-A0A1G7NKU9-F1
#
_cell.length_a   1.000
_cell.length_b   1.000
_cell.length_c   1.000
_cell.angle_alpha   90.00
_cell.angle_beta   90.00
_cell.angle_gamma   90.00
#
_symmetry.space_group_name_H-M   'P 1'
#
loop_
_entity.id
_entity.type
_entity.pdbx_description
1 polymer ?
#
loop_
_entity_poly.entity_id
_entity_poly.type
_entity_poly.pdbx_seq_one_letter_code
_entity_poly.pdbx_strand_id
1 'polypeptide(L)' 'MGVNTVTQNMSNSDTADDAHLTDVPDGAGCTEIWERLSEGRDEEPDDE' A
#
# COMPACT_ATOMS: atom_id res chain seq x y z
N MET A 1 17.87 -2.04 -12.78
CA MET A 1 18.06 -1.50 -11.42
C MET A 1 17.71 -2.59 -10.42
N GLY A 2 18.68 -3.10 -9.65
CA GLY A 2 18.41 -4.06 -8.59
C GLY A 2 18.08 -3.34 -7.29
N VAL A 3 17.04 -3.78 -6.58
CA VAL A 3 16.66 -3.23 -5.28
C VAL A 3 17.82 -3.42 -4.30
N ASN A 4 18.13 -2.41 -3.49
CA ASN A 4 19.23 -2.50 -2.53
C ASN A 4 18.78 -3.40 -1.37
N THR A 5 19.47 -4.52 -1.14
CA THR A 5 19.14 -5.51 -0.09
C THR A 5 18.95 -4.88 1.29
N VAL A 6 19.71 -3.82 1.57
CA VAL A 6 19.64 -3.06 2.82
C VAL A 6 18.29 -2.38 3.01
N THR A 7 17.69 -1.86 1.94
CA THR A 7 16.36 -1.22 1.97
C THR A 7 15.29 -2.28 2.18
N GLN A 8 15.38 -3.43 1.50
CA GLN A 8 14.41 -4.51 1.65
C GLN A 8 14.37 -5.10 3.06
N ASN A 9 15.51 -5.16 3.75
CA ASN A 9 15.57 -5.69 5.12
C ASN A 9 15.04 -4.70 6.17
N MET A 10 14.87 -3.41 5.85
CA MET A 10 14.35 -2.40 6.76
C MET A 10 12.90 -1.98 6.43
N SER A 11 12.40 -2.34 5.26
CA SER A 11 10.99 -2.17 4.90
C SER A 11 10.15 -3.23 5.60
N ASN A 12 9.06 -2.81 6.27
CA ASN A 12 8.01 -3.72 6.73
C ASN A 12 7.07 -4.15 5.57
N SER A 13 7.62 -4.21 4.36
CA SER A 13 6.88 -4.56 3.14
C SER A 13 6.96 -6.08 3.00
N ASP A 14 6.06 -6.78 3.67
CA ASP A 14 5.81 -8.19 3.36
C ASP A 14 5.01 -8.24 2.05
N THR A 15 5.47 -9.02 1.08
CA THR A 15 4.86 -9.12 -0.27
C THR A 15 3.40 -9.60 -0.28
N ALA A 16 2.88 -10.08 0.85
CA ALA A 16 1.46 -10.40 1.01
C ALA A 16 0.63 -9.17 1.42
N ASP A 17 1.23 -8.25 2.18
CA ASP A 17 0.56 -7.05 2.71
C ASP A 17 0.57 -5.88 1.73
N ASP A 18 1.42 -5.86 0.70
CA ASP A 18 1.47 -4.77 -0.30
C ASP A 18 0.53 -4.97 -1.52
N ALA A 19 -0.18 -6.11 -1.58
CA ALA A 19 -1.08 -6.43 -2.70
C ALA A 19 -2.20 -5.39 -2.92
N HIS A 20 -2.68 -4.75 -1.85
CA HIS A 20 -3.69 -3.69 -1.92
C HIS A 20 -3.10 -2.32 -2.31
N LEU A 21 -1.77 -2.23 -2.39
CA LEU A 21 -1.01 -1.04 -2.77
C LEU A 21 -0.47 -1.14 -4.20
N THR A 22 -0.75 -2.22 -4.95
CA THR A 22 -0.21 -2.41 -6.31
C THR A 22 -0.66 -1.36 -7.32
N ASP A 23 -1.81 -0.74 -7.07
CA ASP A 23 -2.30 0.34 -7.91
C ASP A 23 -1.85 1.73 -7.42
N VAL A 24 -1.11 1.80 -6.30
CA VAL A 24 -0.50 3.03 -5.81
C VAL A 24 0.85 3.19 -6.53
N PRO A 25 1.06 4.30 -7.25
CA PRO A 25 2.32 4.50 -7.97
C PRO A 25 3.50 4.67 -7.01
N ASP A 26 4.66 4.17 -7.42
CA ASP A 26 5.91 4.39 -6.70
C ASP A 26 6.18 5.90 -6.53
N GLY A 27 6.37 6.35 -5.30
CA GLY A 27 6.58 7.76 -4.97
C GLY A 27 5.32 8.55 -4.62
N ALA A 28 4.16 7.90 -4.49
CA ALA A 28 2.97 8.51 -3.90
C ALA A 28 3.26 9.09 -2.50
N GLY A 29 2.77 10.29 -2.24
CA GLY A 29 2.88 10.96 -0.96
C GLY A 29 1.95 10.36 0.10
N CYS A 30 2.19 10.73 1.36
CA CYS A 30 1.39 10.23 2.50
C CYS A 30 -0.12 10.50 2.33
N THR A 31 -0.48 11.65 1.75
CA THR A 31 -1.88 12.02 1.50
C THR A 31 -2.52 11.12 0.45
N GLU A 32 -1.84 10.88 -0.67
CA GLU A 32 -2.36 10.07 -1.79
C GLU A 32 -2.56 8.60 -1.37
N ILE A 33 -1.64 8.05 -0.57
CA ILE A 33 -1.79 6.71 0.01
C ILE A 33 -3.02 6.64 0.92
N TRP A 34 -3.24 7.67 1.75
CA TRP A 34 -4.34 7.69 2.70
C TRP A 34 -5.71 7.83 2.04
N GLU A 35 -5.81 8.63 0.98
CA GLU A 35 -7.03 8.75 0.16
C GLU A 35 -7.40 7.39 -0.43
N ARG A 36 -6.44 6.70 -1.07
CA ARG A 36 -6.69 5.37 -1.64
C ARG A 36 -7.15 4.34 -0.60
N LEU A 37 -6.52 4.31 0.57
CA LEU A 37 -6.91 3.38 1.64
C LEU A 37 -8.26 3.72 2.27
N SER A 38 -8.73 4.96 2.12
CA SER A 38 -10.01 5.39 2.67
C SER A 38 -11.18 5.07 1.74
N GLU A 39 -10.96 5.05 0.42
CA GLU A 39 -11.97 4.65 -0.57
C GLU A 39 -12.57 3.26 -0.26
N GLY A 40 -11.73 2.27 0.08
CA GLY A 40 -12.18 0.93 0.45
C GLY A 40 -12.73 0.78 1.87
N ARG A 41 -12.65 1.82 2.71
CA ARG A 41 -13.26 1.84 4.06
C ARG A 41 -14.66 2.42 4.05
N ASP A 42 -14.95 3.35 3.14
CA ASP A 42 -16.30 3.92 2.98
C ASP A 42 -17.24 2.95 2.27
N GLU A 43 -16.70 2.00 1.50
CA GLU A 43 -17.43 0.82 1.04
C GLU A 43 -17.50 -0.21 2.19
N GLU A 44 -18.19 0.15 3.28
CA GLU A 44 -18.56 -0.82 4.30
C GLU A 44 -19.39 -1.93 3.62
N PRO A 45 -19.02 -3.22 3.76
CA PRO A 45 -19.92 -4.28 3.36
C PRO A 45 -21.20 -4.09 4.17
N ASP A 46 -22.32 -3.90 3.47
CA ASP A 46 -23.66 -3.95 4.04
C ASP A 46 -23.82 -5.37 4.63
N ASP A 47 -23.45 -5.54 5.91
CA ASP A 47 -23.65 -6.75 6.68
C ASP A 47 -25.18 -6.94 6.86
N GLU A 48 -25.83 -7.70 5.97
CA GLU A 48 -27.21 -8.21 6.14
C GLU A 48 -27.31 -9.36 7.15
#